data_AF-A0A0S8JIS0-F1
#
_entry.id   AF-A0A0S8JIS0-F1
#
_cell.length_a   1.000
_cell.length_b   1.000
_cell.length_c   1.000
_cell.angle_alpha   90.00
_cell.angle_beta   90.00
_cell.angle_gamma   90.00
#
_symmetry.space_group_name_H-M   'P 1'
#
loop_
_entity.id
_entity.type
_entity.pdbx_description
1 polymer ?
#
loop_
_entity_poly.entity_id
_entity_poly.type
_entity_poly.pdbx_seq_one_letter_code
_entity_poly.pdbx_strand_id
1 'polypeptide(L)'
;MSQKATARTVLLAGGLCLLLAAGRPALGQSLPQTPVVVISPTVIGKSEAGYRNPALGVAPDGAVTVVAELGPANERQLAVADLSATGWTDATLLDFTGPGDCCNPSLAYDSSGTLHLAWSERTTGAYAIRYARRTAGQWHDERVLSVTPQLDCEFPQLSSDRSGRLWAAWQAGRATRFSIYLAWRDGETSFTVHDVTLDRGDHHNLYPQLFPDSPYPLVWYEETGTDFELRSIVPTEVGFETIAPLESERLDANQMPWLFHAPSGMLGGIWTDLVGDRVRVLVGFQSSSSRGEGFVADLTETGDAAQPWAVSLDEETAALAWTSRQIAGSAVFVGRVDGSSRVGPSLVLTVSPDAYLSGPRLAAGGSKLAHCVWFSDAARGGNGDLYYAALRF
;
A
#
# COMPACT_ATOMS: atom_id res chain seq x y z
N MET A 1 46.91 -55.99 -63.52
CA MET A 1 47.51 -54.79 -64.13
C MET A 1 47.14 -53.62 -63.22
N SER A 2 47.98 -53.26 -62.24
CA SER A 2 48.86 -52.06 -62.23
C SER A 2 48.09 -50.77 -62.60
N GLN A 3 48.02 -49.70 -61.79
CA GLN A 3 49.12 -49.02 -61.09
C GLN A 3 48.59 -48.07 -59.97
N LYS A 4 49.49 -47.66 -59.07
CA LYS A 4 49.31 -46.89 -57.81
C LYS A 4 49.45 -45.35 -57.96
N ALA A 5 48.90 -44.64 -56.95
CA ALA A 5 49.32 -43.37 -56.30
C ALA A 5 49.04 -42.04 -57.06
N THR A 6 48.83 -40.86 -56.46
CA THR A 6 49.11 -40.31 -55.11
C THR A 6 48.21 -39.08 -54.86
N ALA A 7 47.92 -38.75 -53.59
CA ALA A 7 47.24 -37.52 -53.17
C ALA A 7 48.15 -36.27 -53.21
N ARG A 8 47.55 -35.08 -53.43
CA ARG A 8 48.08 -33.77 -53.00
C ARG A 8 46.95 -32.80 -52.64
N THR A 9 47.11 -32.20 -51.47
CA THR A 9 46.28 -31.20 -50.78
C THR A 9 46.32 -29.83 -51.44
N VAL A 10 45.20 -29.09 -51.44
CA VAL A 10 45.14 -27.63 -51.54
C VAL A 10 44.13 -27.09 -50.51
N LEU A 11 44.60 -26.21 -49.62
CA LEU A 11 43.81 -25.44 -48.64
C LEU A 11 42.87 -24.46 -49.36
N LEU A 12 41.62 -24.33 -48.89
CA LEU A 12 40.75 -23.20 -49.20
C LEU A 12 40.36 -22.48 -47.90
N ALA A 13 40.83 -21.24 -47.78
CA ALA A 13 40.52 -20.33 -46.68
C ALA A 13 39.12 -19.73 -46.86
N GLY A 14 38.32 -19.77 -45.79
CA GLY A 14 36.97 -19.21 -45.74
C GLY A 14 36.98 -17.68 -45.65
N GLY A 15 36.31 -17.03 -46.60
CA GLY A 15 35.97 -15.62 -46.56
C GLY A 15 34.61 -15.42 -45.89
N LEU A 16 34.61 -14.78 -44.73
CA LEU A 16 33.44 -14.42 -43.93
C LEU A 16 32.80 -13.14 -44.53
N CYS A 17 31.55 -13.23 -44.99
CA CYS A 17 30.74 -12.06 -45.34
C CYS A 17 30.33 -11.31 -44.06
N LEU A 18 30.95 -10.16 -43.80
CA LEU A 18 30.54 -9.18 -42.79
C LEU A 18 29.28 -8.44 -43.28
N LEU A 19 28.11 -8.89 -42.83
CA LEU A 19 26.91 -8.05 -42.79
C LEU A 19 27.04 -7.08 -41.61
N LEU A 20 27.34 -5.82 -41.90
CA LEU A 20 27.26 -4.72 -40.94
C LEU A 20 25.79 -4.51 -40.56
N ALA A 21 25.33 -5.19 -39.52
CA ALA A 21 24.14 -4.76 -38.80
C ALA A 21 24.48 -3.43 -38.13
N ALA A 22 23.86 -2.35 -38.59
CA ALA A 22 23.88 -1.08 -37.88
C ALA A 22 23.24 -1.32 -36.50
N GLY A 23 24.09 -1.44 -35.48
CA GLY A 23 23.65 -1.52 -34.10
C GLY A 23 22.83 -0.28 -33.79
N ARG A 24 21.55 -0.49 -33.45
CA ARG A 24 20.83 0.51 -32.65
C ARG A 24 21.71 0.76 -31.43
N PRO A 25 22.01 2.01 -31.05
CA PRO A 25 22.64 2.23 -29.77
C PRO A 25 21.68 1.65 -28.73
N ALA A 26 22.18 0.69 -27.94
CA ALA A 26 21.51 0.34 -26.70
C ALA A 26 21.48 1.65 -25.91
N LEU A 27 20.30 2.27 -25.82
CA LEU A 27 20.03 3.31 -24.83
C LEU A 27 20.48 2.68 -23.52
N GLY A 28 21.54 3.24 -22.93
CA GLY A 28 22.11 2.74 -21.70
C GLY A 28 21.00 2.76 -20.65
N GLN A 29 20.42 1.59 -20.38
CA GLN A 29 19.56 1.44 -19.22
C GLN A 29 20.50 1.61 -18.02
N SER A 30 20.46 2.79 -17.42
CA SER A 30 21.10 3.00 -16.13
C SER A 30 20.67 1.86 -15.21
N LEU A 31 21.63 1.22 -14.55
CA LEU A 31 21.31 0.22 -13.55
C LEU A 31 20.37 0.83 -12.51
N PRO A 32 19.46 0.03 -11.95
CA PRO A 32 18.53 0.52 -10.96
C PRO A 32 19.34 1.16 -9.82
N GLN A 33 19.17 2.46 -9.57
CA GLN A 33 19.85 3.10 -8.45
C GLN A 33 19.24 2.58 -7.15
N THR A 34 20.05 2.40 -6.13
CA THR A 34 19.55 2.09 -4.78
C THR A 34 18.75 3.28 -4.28
N PRO A 35 17.61 3.06 -3.60
CA PRO A 35 16.90 4.13 -2.92
C PRO A 35 17.85 4.94 -2.04
N VAL A 36 17.79 6.27 -2.14
CA VAL A 36 18.64 7.19 -1.38
C VAL A 36 17.86 7.70 -0.17
N VAL A 37 18.42 7.51 1.02
CA VAL A 37 17.85 8.04 2.26
C VAL A 37 17.95 9.57 2.25
N VAL A 38 16.80 10.23 2.29
CA VAL A 38 16.67 11.70 2.39
C VAL A 38 16.55 12.11 3.85
N ILE A 39 15.75 11.36 4.62
CA ILE A 39 15.65 11.51 6.08
C ILE A 39 16.02 10.16 6.67
N SER A 40 17.12 10.15 7.44
CA SER A 40 17.58 8.96 8.15
C SER A 40 16.48 8.42 9.08
N PRO A 41 16.39 7.10 9.25
CA PRO A 41 15.47 6.49 10.19
C PRO A 41 15.54 7.17 11.57
N THR A 42 14.41 7.69 12.03
CA THR A 42 14.31 8.46 13.27
C THR A 42 13.08 8.03 14.06
N VAL A 43 13.17 8.16 15.39
CA VAL A 43 12.03 8.00 16.29
C VAL A 43 11.19 9.28 16.23
N ILE A 44 9.89 9.14 16.03
CA ILE A 44 8.92 10.25 15.96
C ILE A 44 7.86 10.19 17.07
N GLY A 45 7.83 9.08 17.82
CA GLY A 45 6.98 8.92 19.00
C GLY A 45 7.58 7.87 19.93
N LYS A 46 7.60 8.18 21.24
CA LYS A 46 8.01 7.25 22.30
C LYS A 46 6.88 7.04 23.27
N SER A 47 6.52 5.78 23.52
CA SER A 47 5.48 5.47 24.50
C SER A 47 5.58 4.03 24.99
N GLU A 48 5.63 3.86 26.31
CA GLU A 48 5.53 2.55 26.96
C GLU A 48 4.17 1.87 26.70
N ALA A 49 3.13 2.66 26.40
CA ALA A 49 1.82 2.13 26.03
C ALA A 49 1.81 1.49 24.62
N GLY A 50 2.83 1.81 23.80
CA GLY A 50 3.08 1.28 22.47
C GLY A 50 2.22 1.94 21.39
N TYR A 51 2.88 2.49 20.37
CA TYR A 51 2.23 2.85 19.11
C TYR A 51 1.92 1.60 18.28
N ARG A 52 0.85 1.65 17.48
CA ARG A 52 0.47 0.59 16.54
C ARG A 52 -0.26 1.17 15.33
N ASN A 53 -0.36 0.38 14.25
CA ASN A 53 -1.12 0.68 13.03
C ASN A 53 -1.05 2.15 12.55
N PRO A 54 0.15 2.68 12.24
CA PRO A 54 0.26 4.03 11.74
C PRO A 54 -0.38 4.17 10.36
N ALA A 55 -0.95 5.33 10.09
CA ALA A 55 -1.27 5.85 8.78
C ALA A 55 -0.47 7.12 8.54
N LEU A 56 -0.15 7.43 7.29
CA LEU A 56 0.54 8.66 6.93
C LEU A 56 -0.10 9.30 5.69
N GLY A 57 -0.21 10.62 5.70
CA GLY A 57 -0.67 11.43 4.58
C GLY A 57 0.38 12.45 4.20
N VAL A 58 0.47 12.76 2.90
CA VAL A 58 1.37 13.79 2.37
C VAL A 58 0.54 14.83 1.64
N ALA A 59 0.67 16.09 2.06
CA ALA A 59 -0.03 17.23 1.49
C ALA A 59 0.59 17.65 0.15
N PRO A 60 -0.15 18.40 -0.70
CA PRO A 60 0.39 18.93 -1.96
C PRO A 60 1.64 19.81 -1.81
N ASP A 61 1.83 20.45 -0.65
CA ASP A 61 3.02 21.26 -0.33
C ASP A 61 4.19 20.42 0.24
N GLY A 62 3.99 19.10 0.40
CA GLY A 62 4.97 18.17 0.95
C GLY A 62 4.92 18.02 2.47
N ALA A 63 4.00 18.68 3.18
CA ALA A 63 3.79 18.43 4.60
C ALA A 63 3.37 16.97 4.85
N VAL A 64 3.95 16.34 5.87
CA VAL A 64 3.64 14.93 6.21
C VAL A 64 2.96 14.89 7.56
N THR A 65 1.85 14.16 7.65
CA THR A 65 1.17 13.88 8.91
C THR A 65 1.15 12.38 9.13
N VAL A 66 1.48 11.95 10.33
CA VAL A 66 1.35 10.56 10.78
C VAL A 66 0.30 10.51 11.88
N VAL A 67 -0.64 9.59 11.76
CA VAL A 67 -1.59 9.24 12.83
C VAL A 67 -1.38 7.77 13.18
N ALA A 68 -1.24 7.47 14.46
CA ALA A 68 -1.04 6.11 14.96
C ALA A 68 -1.99 5.82 16.12
N GLU A 69 -2.38 4.56 16.25
CA GLU A 69 -3.05 4.07 17.45
C GLU A 69 -2.04 4.07 18.62
N LEU A 70 -2.51 4.41 19.82
CA LEU A 70 -1.71 4.46 21.04
C LEU A 70 -2.48 3.81 22.19
N GLY A 71 -1.78 3.01 23.00
CA GLY A 71 -2.39 2.32 24.14
C GLY A 71 -2.91 0.93 23.80
N PRO A 72 -3.30 0.13 24.81
CA PRO A 72 -3.62 -1.29 24.65
C PRO A 72 -4.89 -1.51 23.82
N ALA A 73 -5.01 -2.69 23.21
CA ALA A 73 -6.21 -3.07 22.48
C ALA A 73 -7.47 -2.95 23.37
N ASN A 74 -8.57 -2.46 22.80
CA ASN A 74 -9.84 -2.13 23.47
C ASN A 74 -9.85 -0.81 24.26
N GLU A 75 -8.75 -0.09 24.35
CA GLU A 75 -8.65 1.23 25.01
C GLU A 75 -7.75 2.19 24.21
N ARG A 76 -7.68 1.99 22.89
CA ARG A 76 -6.75 2.74 22.02
C ARG A 76 -7.24 4.15 21.81
N GLN A 77 -6.28 5.07 21.76
CA GLN A 77 -6.48 6.45 21.31
C GLN A 77 -5.72 6.66 20.00
N LEU A 78 -5.99 7.77 19.32
CA LEU A 78 -5.18 8.19 18.17
C LEU A 78 -4.21 9.27 18.60
N ALA A 79 -2.97 9.17 18.16
CA ALA A 79 -1.94 10.19 18.32
C ALA A 79 -1.54 10.72 16.94
N VAL A 80 -1.30 12.03 16.84
CA VAL A 80 -0.87 12.70 15.61
C VAL A 80 0.52 13.31 15.80
N ALA A 81 1.36 13.20 14.76
CA ALA A 81 2.61 13.94 14.64
C ALA A 81 2.72 14.53 13.23
N ASP A 82 3.24 15.74 13.12
CA ASP A 82 3.44 16.44 11.85
C ASP A 82 4.94 16.66 11.58
N LEU A 83 5.35 16.50 10.33
CA LEU A 83 6.67 16.91 9.87
C LEU A 83 6.63 18.38 9.43
N SER A 84 7.38 19.22 10.13
CA SER A 84 7.57 20.64 9.82
C SER A 84 8.97 20.93 9.27
N ALA A 85 9.21 22.18 8.84
CA ALA A 85 10.53 22.63 8.39
C ALA A 85 11.63 22.51 9.46
N THR A 86 11.27 22.47 10.75
CA THR A 86 12.21 22.32 11.87
C THR A 86 12.29 20.90 12.41
N GLY A 87 11.60 19.94 11.78
CA GLY A 87 11.52 18.55 12.23
C GLY A 87 10.10 18.15 12.66
N TRP A 88 10.01 16.97 13.29
CA TRP A 88 8.75 16.43 13.80
C TRP A 88 8.23 17.24 14.99
N THR A 89 6.93 17.44 15.05
CA THR A 89 6.25 17.84 16.29
C THR A 89 6.30 16.69 17.30
N ASP A 90 6.15 17.01 18.58
CA ASP A 90 5.81 15.98 19.56
C ASP A 90 4.48 15.32 19.17
N ALA A 91 4.39 14.00 19.38
CA ALA A 91 3.16 13.26 19.14
C ALA A 91 2.11 13.66 20.19
N THR A 92 0.96 14.15 19.73
CA THR A 92 -0.15 14.59 20.60
C THR A 92 -1.37 13.71 20.43
N LEU A 93 -2.07 13.40 21.51
CA LEU A 93 -3.34 12.69 21.46
C LEU A 93 -4.41 13.51 20.73
N LEU A 94 -5.20 12.85 19.90
CA LEU A 94 -6.43 13.37 19.33
C LEU A 94 -7.57 13.10 20.31
N ASP A 95 -8.18 14.16 20.83
CA ASP A 95 -9.31 14.08 21.75
C ASP A 95 -10.62 14.42 21.02
N PHE A 96 -11.17 13.42 20.34
CA PHE A 96 -12.47 13.48 19.70
C PHE A 96 -13.50 12.83 20.64
N THR A 97 -14.07 13.64 21.55
CA THR A 97 -15.19 13.30 22.43
C THR A 97 -15.21 11.88 23.09
N GLY A 98 -14.25 11.59 23.97
CA GLY A 98 -14.39 10.57 25.04
C GLY A 98 -13.61 9.24 24.88
N PRO A 99 -13.74 8.30 25.84
CA PRO A 99 -12.83 7.15 26.00
C PRO A 99 -13.17 5.94 25.09
N GLY A 100 -13.50 6.19 23.81
CA GLY A 100 -13.76 5.12 22.86
C GLY A 100 -12.48 4.42 22.39
N ASP A 101 -12.56 3.12 22.09
CA ASP A 101 -11.46 2.39 21.45
C ASP A 101 -11.34 2.80 19.97
N CYS A 102 -10.32 3.59 19.65
CA CYS A 102 -10.07 4.16 18.32
C CYS A 102 -9.02 3.34 17.55
N CYS A 103 -9.34 2.89 16.35
CA CYS A 103 -8.45 2.08 15.54
C CYS A 103 -8.62 2.23 14.03
N ASN A 104 -7.70 1.61 13.29
CA ASN A 104 -7.67 1.61 11.83
C ASN A 104 -7.75 3.05 11.26
N PRO A 105 -6.85 3.97 11.65
CA PRO A 105 -6.86 5.32 11.11
C PRO A 105 -6.56 5.30 9.61
N SER A 106 -7.22 6.18 8.86
CA SER A 106 -7.00 6.42 7.44
C SER A 106 -6.92 7.91 7.18
N LEU A 107 -5.95 8.32 6.37
CA LEU A 107 -5.64 9.72 6.09
C LEU A 107 -5.69 9.98 4.58
N ALA A 108 -6.26 11.11 4.18
CA ALA A 108 -6.15 11.63 2.82
C ALA A 108 -6.06 13.14 2.84
N TYR A 109 -5.14 13.72 2.06
CA TYR A 109 -5.15 15.15 1.77
C TYR A 109 -6.00 15.41 0.52
N ASP A 110 -6.82 16.45 0.53
CA ASP A 110 -7.43 16.97 -0.70
C ASP A 110 -6.47 17.94 -1.42
N SER A 111 -6.85 18.36 -2.63
CA SER A 111 -6.06 19.28 -3.46
C SER A 111 -5.93 20.69 -2.86
N SER A 112 -6.73 21.04 -1.85
CA SER A 112 -6.64 22.30 -1.10
C SER A 112 -5.67 22.23 0.08
N GLY A 113 -5.13 21.04 0.38
CA GLY A 113 -4.30 20.80 1.56
C GLY A 113 -5.11 20.55 2.84
N THR A 114 -6.42 20.31 2.74
CA THR A 114 -7.22 19.85 3.88
C THR A 114 -6.89 18.39 4.16
N LEU A 115 -6.55 18.08 5.41
CA LEU A 115 -6.38 16.71 5.86
C LEU A 115 -7.74 16.13 6.25
N HIS A 116 -8.03 14.92 5.79
CA HIS A 116 -9.17 14.12 6.18
C HIS A 116 -8.70 12.91 6.97
N LEU A 117 -9.38 12.61 8.07
CA LEU A 117 -9.12 11.46 8.94
C LEU A 117 -10.41 10.69 9.13
N ALA A 118 -10.36 9.38 8.92
CA ALA A 118 -11.39 8.44 9.32
C ALA A 118 -10.80 7.36 10.21
N TRP A 119 -11.59 6.85 11.14
CA TRP A 119 -11.18 5.78 12.06
C TRP A 119 -12.39 4.95 12.47
N SER A 120 -12.14 3.70 12.87
CA SER A 120 -13.11 2.89 13.58
C SER A 120 -13.09 3.27 15.05
N GLU A 121 -14.25 3.52 15.64
CA GLU A 121 -14.37 3.81 17.07
C GLU A 121 -15.46 2.97 17.70
N ARG A 122 -15.16 2.41 18.88
CA ARG A 122 -16.15 1.79 19.74
C ARG A 122 -16.17 2.46 21.11
N THR A 123 -17.17 3.30 21.33
CA THR A 123 -17.51 3.80 22.68
C THR A 123 -18.35 2.75 23.45
N THR A 124 -19.40 2.23 22.81
CA THR A 124 -20.23 1.12 23.32
C THR A 124 -20.76 0.30 22.15
N GLY A 125 -20.88 -1.02 22.30
CA GLY A 125 -21.49 -1.87 21.27
C GLY A 125 -20.54 -2.17 20.10
N ALA A 126 -20.98 -1.90 18.88
CA ALA A 126 -20.22 -2.16 17.66
C ALA A 126 -19.28 -1.00 17.28
N TYR A 127 -18.23 -1.27 16.51
CA TYR A 127 -17.42 -0.19 15.92
C TYR A 127 -18.22 0.62 14.90
N ALA A 128 -18.08 1.94 14.96
CA ALA A 128 -18.60 2.87 13.97
C ALA A 128 -17.45 3.56 13.24
N ILE A 129 -17.66 3.92 11.96
CA ILE A 129 -16.69 4.78 11.26
C ILE A 129 -16.93 6.22 11.65
N ARG A 130 -15.92 6.85 12.24
CA ARG A 130 -15.87 8.28 12.51
C ARG A 130 -15.01 9.02 11.51
N TYR A 131 -15.23 10.32 11.44
CA TYR A 131 -14.54 11.22 10.54
C TYR A 131 -14.34 12.59 11.17
N ALA A 132 -13.20 13.21 10.84
CA ALA A 132 -12.90 14.61 11.09
C ALA A 132 -12.02 15.16 9.96
N ARG A 133 -11.97 16.48 9.80
CA ARG A 133 -11.02 17.14 8.90
C ARG A 133 -10.18 18.16 9.64
N ARG A 134 -8.95 18.38 9.18
CA ARG A 134 -8.06 19.40 9.69
C ARG A 134 -7.82 20.47 8.63
N THR A 135 -8.20 21.70 8.95
CA THR A 135 -7.98 22.89 8.11
C THR A 135 -7.29 23.96 8.94
N ALA A 136 -6.26 24.60 8.38
CA ALA A 136 -5.47 25.62 9.08
C ALA A 136 -4.96 25.13 10.47
N GLY A 137 -4.58 23.85 10.55
CA GLY A 137 -4.06 23.21 11.76
C GLY A 137 -5.10 22.81 12.80
N GLN A 138 -6.39 23.15 12.62
CA GLN A 138 -7.47 22.86 13.55
C GLN A 138 -8.38 21.75 13.04
N TRP A 139 -8.86 20.89 13.94
CA TRP A 139 -9.80 19.82 13.62
C TRP A 139 -11.25 20.33 13.65
N HIS A 140 -12.04 19.88 12.69
CA HIS A 140 -13.43 20.26 12.49
C HIS A 140 -14.27 19.07 12.02
N ASP A 141 -15.59 19.27 12.05
CA ASP A 141 -16.57 18.36 11.43
C ASP A 141 -16.54 16.92 11.94
N GLU A 142 -16.17 16.73 13.21
CA GLU A 142 -16.25 15.44 13.87
C GLU A 142 -17.68 14.87 13.78
N ARG A 143 -17.80 13.65 13.24
CA ARG A 143 -19.08 12.96 13.08
C ARG A 143 -18.89 11.46 12.86
N VAL A 144 -19.97 10.71 13.03
CA VAL A 144 -20.08 9.32 12.59
C VAL A 144 -20.49 9.30 11.10
N LEU A 145 -19.76 8.57 10.26
CA LEU A 145 -20.08 8.33 8.85
C LEU A 145 -20.94 7.07 8.65
N SER A 146 -20.68 6.01 9.42
CA SER A 146 -21.40 4.74 9.28
C SER A 146 -22.87 4.90 9.71
N VAL A 147 -23.80 4.52 8.84
CA VAL A 147 -25.26 4.58 9.09
C VAL A 147 -25.84 3.26 9.57
N THR A 148 -24.98 2.35 10.07
CA THR A 148 -25.31 0.96 10.45
C THR A 148 -24.89 0.67 11.89
N PRO A 149 -25.56 1.27 12.90
CA PRO A 149 -25.10 1.22 14.29
C PRO A 149 -25.11 -0.18 14.93
N GLN A 150 -25.71 -1.17 14.26
CA GLN A 150 -25.71 -2.56 14.69
C GLN A 150 -24.59 -3.39 14.06
N LEU A 151 -23.82 -2.88 13.10
CA LEU A 151 -22.75 -3.62 12.43
C LEU A 151 -21.39 -3.12 12.91
N ASP A 152 -20.43 -4.03 13.04
CA ASP A 152 -19.03 -3.67 13.26
C ASP A 152 -18.45 -3.10 11.97
N CYS A 153 -18.12 -1.82 12.00
CA CYS A 153 -17.55 -1.10 10.87
C CYS A 153 -16.03 -0.94 11.02
N GLU A 154 -15.29 -1.50 10.08
CA GLU A 154 -13.83 -1.66 10.17
C GLU A 154 -13.11 -1.25 8.88
N PHE A 155 -11.80 -1.03 9.00
CA PHE A 155 -10.88 -0.70 7.92
C PHE A 155 -11.37 0.44 7.00
N PRO A 156 -11.65 1.63 7.54
CA PRO A 156 -11.97 2.76 6.69
C PRO A 156 -10.79 3.08 5.76
N GLN A 157 -11.11 3.43 4.53
CA GLN A 157 -10.18 4.01 3.56
C GLN A 157 -10.68 5.39 3.17
N LEU A 158 -9.77 6.36 3.07
CA LEU A 158 -10.03 7.68 2.52
C LEU A 158 -9.19 7.91 1.27
N SER A 159 -9.78 8.60 0.29
CA SER A 159 -9.05 9.10 -0.87
C SER A 159 -9.76 10.33 -1.44
N SER A 160 -9.00 11.30 -1.95
CA SER A 160 -9.55 12.46 -2.65
C SER A 160 -9.40 12.26 -4.15
N ASP A 161 -10.43 12.62 -4.91
CA ASP A 161 -10.32 12.64 -6.37
C ASP A 161 -9.68 13.96 -6.86
N ARG A 162 -9.29 14.02 -8.14
CA ARG A 162 -8.69 15.23 -8.76
C ARG A 162 -9.59 16.47 -8.67
N SER A 163 -10.90 16.31 -8.46
CA SER A 163 -11.83 17.43 -8.26
C SER A 163 -11.86 17.96 -6.82
N GLY A 164 -11.16 17.28 -5.90
CA GLY A 164 -11.14 17.58 -4.47
C GLY A 164 -12.32 16.96 -3.70
N ARG A 165 -13.12 16.10 -4.33
CA ARG A 165 -14.17 15.37 -3.60
C ARG A 165 -13.52 14.24 -2.82
N LEU A 166 -13.91 14.15 -1.55
CA LEU A 166 -13.47 13.08 -0.64
C LEU A 166 -14.36 11.86 -0.81
N TRP A 167 -13.73 10.71 -0.92
CA TRP A 167 -14.32 9.39 -0.91
C TRP A 167 -13.91 8.65 0.36
N ALA A 168 -14.83 7.85 0.89
CA ALA A 168 -14.64 6.96 2.00
C ALA A 168 -15.21 5.58 1.68
N ALA A 169 -14.53 4.51 2.09
CA ALA A 169 -15.05 3.16 1.99
C ALA A 169 -14.71 2.40 3.26
N TRP A 170 -15.57 1.45 3.64
CA TRP A 170 -15.32 0.59 4.80
C TRP A 170 -16.06 -0.73 4.62
N GLN A 171 -15.66 -1.73 5.41
CA GLN A 171 -16.42 -2.95 5.55
C GLN A 171 -17.30 -2.86 6.80
N ALA A 172 -18.55 -3.31 6.72
CA ALA A 172 -19.45 -3.39 7.86
C ALA A 172 -20.12 -4.75 7.94
N GLY A 173 -20.12 -5.35 9.13
CA GLY A 173 -20.53 -6.73 9.26
C GLY A 173 -20.83 -7.21 10.67
N ARG A 174 -21.19 -8.50 10.78
CA ARG A 174 -21.21 -9.25 12.03
C ARG A 174 -20.57 -10.61 11.81
N ALA A 175 -19.76 -11.05 12.77
CA ALA A 175 -19.05 -12.34 12.70
C ALA A 175 -18.29 -12.49 11.37
N THR A 176 -18.59 -13.53 10.57
CA THR A 176 -17.89 -13.83 9.31
C THR A 176 -18.60 -13.24 8.09
N ARG A 177 -19.37 -12.15 8.24
CA ARG A 177 -20.16 -11.57 7.14
C ARG A 177 -20.00 -10.06 7.12
N PHE A 178 -19.34 -9.55 6.09
CA PHE A 178 -19.11 -8.14 5.85
C PHE A 178 -19.63 -7.74 4.47
N SER A 179 -20.23 -6.56 4.42
CA SER A 179 -20.63 -5.81 3.24
C SER A 179 -19.68 -4.64 3.04
N ILE A 180 -19.54 -4.17 1.80
CA ILE A 180 -18.76 -2.96 1.51
C ILE A 180 -19.70 -1.77 1.44
N TYR A 181 -19.29 -0.70 2.11
CA TYR A 181 -19.94 0.59 2.07
C TYR A 181 -19.03 1.58 1.38
N LEU A 182 -19.64 2.45 0.58
CA LEU A 182 -18.99 3.56 -0.07
C LEU A 182 -19.72 4.85 0.30
N ALA A 183 -18.95 5.88 0.61
CA ALA A 183 -19.45 7.22 0.79
C ALA A 183 -18.60 8.22 0.02
N TRP A 184 -19.22 9.30 -0.41
CA TRP A 184 -18.48 10.46 -0.91
C TRP A 184 -19.14 11.73 -0.42
N ARG A 185 -18.34 12.79 -0.38
CA ARG A 185 -18.78 14.08 0.10
C ARG A 185 -19.49 14.84 -1.02
N ASP A 186 -20.79 15.05 -0.87
CA ASP A 186 -21.57 15.92 -1.74
C ASP A 186 -21.53 17.35 -1.18
N GLY A 187 -20.69 18.20 -1.78
CA GLY A 187 -20.48 19.59 -1.34
C GLY A 187 -19.67 19.72 -0.05
N GLU A 188 -19.88 20.82 0.69
CA GLU A 188 -19.05 21.15 1.85
C GLU A 188 -19.38 20.38 3.13
N THR A 189 -20.57 19.78 3.29
CA THR A 189 -20.98 19.31 4.63
C THR A 189 -21.65 17.95 4.68
N SER A 190 -22.04 17.34 3.57
CA SER A 190 -22.79 16.06 3.58
C SER A 190 -21.98 14.92 2.97
N PHE A 191 -22.13 13.73 3.55
CA PHE A 191 -21.74 12.47 2.92
C PHE A 191 -22.99 11.73 2.48
N THR A 192 -22.97 11.18 1.28
CA THR A 192 -23.95 10.20 0.84
C THR A 192 -23.33 8.83 0.98
N VAL A 193 -24.04 7.91 1.64
CA VAL A 193 -23.56 6.57 1.99
C VAL A 193 -24.38 5.51 1.27
N HIS A 194 -23.69 4.53 0.69
CA HIS A 194 -24.28 3.43 -0.05
C HIS A 194 -23.71 2.09 0.40
N ASP A 195 -24.57 1.08 0.60
CA ASP A 195 -24.14 -0.32 0.64
C ASP A 195 -23.99 -0.79 -0.81
N VAL A 196 -22.75 -1.04 -1.23
CA VAL A 196 -22.44 -1.39 -2.63
C VAL A 196 -22.55 -2.90 -2.91
N THR A 197 -22.78 -3.67 -1.85
CA THR A 197 -22.89 -5.13 -1.87
C THR A 197 -24.29 -5.63 -1.54
N LEU A 198 -25.26 -4.73 -1.32
CA LEU A 198 -26.62 -5.06 -0.88
C LEU A 198 -27.29 -6.15 -1.72
N ASP A 199 -27.16 -6.06 -3.04
CA ASP A 199 -27.81 -6.99 -3.99
C ASP A 199 -26.92 -8.18 -4.38
N ARG A 200 -25.75 -8.34 -3.75
CA ARG A 200 -24.74 -9.36 -4.13
C ARG A 200 -24.85 -10.68 -3.37
N GLY A 201 -25.94 -10.87 -2.63
CA GLY A 201 -26.18 -12.07 -1.81
C GLY A 201 -25.33 -12.10 -0.53
N ASP A 202 -25.31 -13.24 0.14
CA ASP A 202 -24.73 -13.41 1.48
C ASP A 202 -23.20 -13.67 1.47
N HIS A 203 -22.48 -13.12 0.48
CA HIS A 203 -21.04 -13.30 0.34
C HIS A 203 -20.28 -12.44 1.36
N HIS A 204 -19.13 -12.94 1.81
CA HIS A 204 -18.20 -12.13 2.61
C HIS A 204 -17.40 -11.18 1.73
N ASN A 205 -17.42 -9.89 2.05
CA ASN A 205 -16.70 -8.86 1.31
C ASN A 205 -15.69 -8.13 2.19
N LEU A 206 -14.44 -8.03 1.75
CA LEU A 206 -13.33 -7.59 2.58
C LEU A 206 -12.44 -6.55 1.91
N TYR A 207 -11.80 -5.75 2.77
CA TYR A 207 -10.67 -4.87 2.47
C TYR A 207 -10.92 -3.97 1.26
N PRO A 208 -11.93 -3.08 1.32
CA PRO A 208 -12.15 -2.13 0.25
C PRO A 208 -10.92 -1.22 0.10
N GLN A 209 -10.56 -0.89 -1.13
CA GLN A 209 -9.48 0.03 -1.48
C GLN A 209 -9.99 1.06 -2.50
N LEU A 210 -9.61 2.33 -2.30
CA LEU A 210 -10.13 3.47 -3.06
C LEU A 210 -9.09 4.03 -4.02
N PHE A 211 -9.52 4.20 -5.27
CA PHE A 211 -8.74 4.77 -6.35
C PHE A 211 -9.59 5.72 -7.21
N PRO A 212 -10.17 6.81 -6.67
CA PRO A 212 -11.27 7.54 -7.29
C PRO A 212 -11.08 8.00 -8.75
N ASP A 213 -9.84 8.29 -9.16
CA ASP A 213 -9.49 8.71 -10.52
C ASP A 213 -9.00 7.57 -11.44
N SER A 214 -9.11 6.32 -10.98
CA SER A 214 -8.77 5.10 -11.71
C SER A 214 -10.01 4.56 -12.46
N PRO A 215 -9.83 3.79 -13.54
CA PRO A 215 -10.91 2.96 -14.09
C PRO A 215 -11.58 2.05 -13.06
N TYR A 216 -10.89 1.72 -11.95
CA TYR A 216 -11.39 0.87 -10.87
C TYR A 216 -11.47 1.65 -9.55
N PRO A 217 -12.46 2.54 -9.35
CA PRO A 217 -12.43 3.53 -8.27
C PRO A 217 -12.69 2.95 -6.87
N LEU A 218 -13.39 1.82 -6.79
CA LEU A 218 -13.51 1.01 -5.60
C LEU A 218 -13.21 -0.44 -5.97
N VAL A 219 -12.29 -1.07 -5.24
CA VAL A 219 -11.94 -2.48 -5.40
C VAL A 219 -12.05 -3.19 -4.06
N TRP A 220 -12.56 -4.43 -4.03
CA TRP A 220 -12.64 -5.24 -2.81
C TRP A 220 -12.52 -6.73 -3.12
N TYR A 221 -12.37 -7.56 -2.09
CA TYR A 221 -12.39 -9.01 -2.20
C TYR A 221 -13.78 -9.56 -1.88
N GLU A 222 -14.36 -10.35 -2.79
CA GLU A 222 -15.63 -11.05 -2.58
C GLU A 222 -15.38 -12.56 -2.49
N GLU A 223 -15.98 -13.20 -1.48
CA GLU A 223 -15.95 -14.65 -1.28
C GLU A 223 -16.60 -15.39 -2.47
N THR A 224 -15.87 -16.36 -3.02
CA THR A 224 -16.32 -17.22 -4.12
C THR A 224 -15.96 -18.68 -3.84
N GLY A 225 -16.91 -19.44 -3.29
CA GLY A 225 -16.66 -20.82 -2.92
C GLY A 225 -15.68 -20.92 -1.73
N THR A 226 -14.46 -21.41 -1.97
CA THR A 226 -13.39 -21.48 -0.97
C THR A 226 -12.34 -20.37 -1.13
N ASP A 227 -12.51 -19.53 -2.14
CA ASP A 227 -11.54 -18.57 -2.61
C ASP A 227 -12.11 -17.14 -2.50
N PHE A 228 -11.29 -16.15 -2.85
CA PHE A 228 -11.74 -14.78 -3.03
C PHE A 228 -11.46 -14.30 -4.45
N GLU A 229 -12.35 -13.47 -4.99
CA GLU A 229 -12.17 -12.78 -6.25
C GLU A 229 -12.13 -11.26 -6.02
N LEU A 230 -11.30 -10.57 -6.80
CA LEU A 230 -11.34 -9.12 -6.85
C LEU A 230 -12.62 -8.67 -7.57
N ARG A 231 -13.28 -7.67 -6.99
CA ARG A 231 -14.45 -7.00 -7.55
C ARG A 231 -14.21 -5.51 -7.62
N SER A 232 -14.85 -4.86 -8.59
CA SER A 232 -14.85 -3.41 -8.69
C SER A 232 -16.17 -2.86 -9.20
N ILE A 233 -16.48 -1.64 -8.77
CA ILE A 233 -17.62 -0.87 -9.25
C ILE A 233 -17.17 0.55 -9.63
N VAL A 234 -17.98 1.20 -10.47
CA VAL A 234 -17.93 2.63 -10.72
C VAL A 234 -19.29 3.26 -10.37
N PRO A 235 -19.33 4.38 -9.62
CA PRO A 235 -20.57 5.14 -9.44
C PRO A 235 -21.02 5.79 -10.75
N THR A 236 -22.33 5.77 -10.99
CA THR A 236 -23.01 6.37 -12.14
C THR A 236 -24.12 7.30 -11.63
N GLU A 237 -24.77 8.05 -12.54
CA GLU A 237 -25.89 8.93 -12.16
C GLU A 237 -27.07 8.19 -11.53
N VAL A 238 -27.25 6.90 -11.84
CA VAL A 238 -28.40 6.09 -11.43
C VAL A 238 -28.06 4.96 -10.46
N GLY A 239 -26.82 4.86 -9.99
CA GLY A 239 -26.38 3.81 -9.06
C GLY A 239 -24.94 3.38 -9.30
N PHE A 240 -24.69 2.07 -9.37
CA PHE A 240 -23.34 1.50 -9.55
C PHE A 240 -23.31 0.55 -10.73
N GLU A 241 -22.25 0.64 -11.53
CA GLU A 241 -21.95 -0.34 -12.58
C GLU A 241 -20.83 -1.27 -12.12
N THR A 242 -21.00 -2.57 -12.33
CA THR A 242 -19.97 -3.57 -12.02
C THR A 242 -18.95 -3.60 -13.13
N ILE A 243 -17.66 -3.57 -12.77
CA ILE A 243 -16.58 -3.69 -13.74
C ILE A 243 -16.13 -5.15 -13.78
N ALA A 244 -16.42 -5.84 -14.87
CA ALA A 244 -16.03 -7.24 -15.07
C ALA A 244 -15.79 -7.58 -16.57
N PRO A 245 -14.84 -8.48 -16.88
CA PRO A 245 -13.83 -9.02 -15.96
C PRO A 245 -12.78 -7.95 -15.61
N LEU A 246 -12.22 -8.02 -14.40
CA LEU A 246 -10.97 -7.31 -14.11
C LEU A 246 -9.87 -8.01 -14.92
N GLU A 247 -8.99 -7.28 -15.60
CA GLU A 247 -7.87 -7.92 -16.34
C GLU A 247 -6.78 -8.50 -15.39
N SER A 248 -7.08 -8.57 -14.09
CA SER A 248 -6.27 -9.09 -13.00
C SER A 248 -6.69 -10.49 -12.55
N GLU A 249 -7.20 -11.34 -13.46
CA GLU A 249 -7.70 -12.70 -13.16
C GLU A 249 -6.68 -13.60 -12.45
N ARG A 250 -5.39 -13.25 -12.44
CA ARG A 250 -4.32 -13.99 -11.72
C ARG A 250 -3.54 -13.16 -10.72
N LEU A 251 -4.02 -11.96 -10.32
CA LEU A 251 -3.62 -11.49 -8.99
C LEU A 251 -4.19 -12.52 -8.02
N ASP A 252 -3.33 -13.18 -7.25
CA ASP A 252 -3.73 -14.27 -6.36
C ASP A 252 -4.65 -13.70 -5.26
N ALA A 253 -5.94 -13.58 -5.54
CA ALA A 253 -6.90 -12.94 -4.65
C ALA A 253 -7.08 -13.73 -3.35
N ASN A 254 -6.79 -15.04 -3.39
CA ASN A 254 -6.61 -15.88 -2.21
C ASN A 254 -5.48 -15.44 -1.27
N GLN A 255 -4.46 -14.77 -1.81
CA GLN A 255 -3.38 -14.15 -1.04
C GLN A 255 -3.70 -12.71 -0.61
N MET A 256 -4.85 -12.17 -1.04
CA MET A 256 -5.37 -10.84 -0.70
C MET A 256 -4.29 -9.73 -0.79
N PRO A 257 -3.68 -9.53 -1.97
CA PRO A 257 -2.61 -8.55 -2.15
C PRO A 257 -3.02 -7.14 -1.72
N TRP A 258 -2.12 -6.39 -1.09
CA TRP A 258 -2.34 -4.95 -0.98
C TRP A 258 -2.26 -4.35 -2.39
N LEU A 259 -3.26 -3.54 -2.77
CA LEU A 259 -3.32 -2.98 -4.11
C LEU A 259 -2.77 -1.55 -4.13
N PHE A 260 -2.22 -1.18 -5.26
CA PHE A 260 -1.77 0.18 -5.54
C PHE A 260 -2.02 0.47 -7.03
N HIS A 261 -2.05 1.73 -7.44
CA HIS A 261 -2.19 2.07 -8.86
C HIS A 261 -1.10 3.00 -9.36
N ALA A 262 -0.74 2.90 -10.63
CA ALA A 262 -0.02 3.96 -11.33
C ALA A 262 -0.97 5.13 -11.64
N PRO A 263 -0.47 6.36 -11.92
CA PRO A 263 -1.34 7.51 -12.23
C PRO A 263 -2.22 7.33 -13.48
N SER A 264 -1.86 6.42 -14.38
CA SER A 264 -2.67 5.96 -15.52
C SER A 264 -3.87 5.08 -15.12
N GLY A 265 -3.93 4.60 -13.88
CA GLY A 265 -4.96 3.69 -13.38
C GLY A 265 -4.58 2.20 -13.48
N MET A 266 -3.37 1.86 -13.95
CA MET A 266 -2.87 0.49 -13.94
C MET A 266 -2.78 -0.03 -12.50
N LEU A 267 -3.52 -1.08 -12.17
CA LEU A 267 -3.49 -1.71 -10.85
C LEU A 267 -2.26 -2.63 -10.69
N GLY A 268 -1.61 -2.53 -9.55
CA GLY A 268 -0.59 -3.44 -9.04
C GLY A 268 -1.04 -4.08 -7.73
N GLY A 269 -0.51 -5.26 -7.45
CA GLY A 269 -0.68 -5.96 -6.18
C GLY A 269 0.67 -6.32 -5.58
N ILE A 270 0.77 -6.25 -4.25
CA ILE A 270 1.92 -6.72 -3.48
C ILE A 270 1.44 -7.70 -2.40
N TRP A 271 2.07 -8.86 -2.32
CA TRP A 271 1.71 -9.91 -1.36
C TRP A 271 2.94 -10.70 -0.92
N THR A 272 2.73 -11.65 -0.03
CA THR A 272 3.74 -12.63 0.35
C THR A 272 3.32 -14.02 -0.09
N ASP A 273 4.27 -14.81 -0.56
CA ASP A 273 4.06 -16.22 -0.85
C ASP A 273 5.33 -17.03 -0.55
N LEU A 274 5.18 -18.35 -0.44
CA LEU A 274 6.27 -19.29 -0.26
C LEU A 274 7.01 -19.48 -1.59
N VAL A 275 8.28 -19.07 -1.62
CA VAL A 275 9.17 -19.27 -2.78
C VAL A 275 10.34 -20.12 -2.33
N GLY A 276 10.35 -21.39 -2.76
CA GLY A 276 11.26 -22.39 -2.22
C GLY A 276 10.86 -22.73 -0.78
N ASP A 277 11.75 -22.46 0.17
CA ASP A 277 11.59 -22.78 1.59
C ASP A 277 11.28 -21.55 2.46
N ARG A 278 11.07 -20.38 1.86
CA ARG A 278 10.92 -19.12 2.59
C ARG A 278 9.83 -18.23 2.04
N VAL A 279 9.30 -17.37 2.91
CA VAL A 279 8.30 -16.38 2.53
C VAL A 279 9.01 -15.19 1.87
N ARG A 280 8.54 -14.81 0.68
CA ARG A 280 9.06 -13.69 -0.11
C ARG A 280 7.96 -12.69 -0.41
N VAL A 281 8.36 -11.45 -0.65
CA VAL A 281 7.47 -10.45 -1.27
C VAL A 281 7.37 -10.71 -2.76
N LEU A 282 6.16 -10.77 -3.27
CA LEU A 282 5.84 -10.78 -4.69
C LEU A 282 5.13 -9.48 -5.07
N VAL A 283 5.33 -9.06 -6.30
CA VAL A 283 4.63 -7.93 -6.92
C VAL A 283 4.14 -8.34 -8.30
N GLY A 284 2.91 -7.96 -8.62
CA GLY A 284 2.27 -8.24 -9.91
C GLY A 284 1.49 -7.01 -10.38
N PHE A 285 1.34 -6.88 -11.69
CA PHE A 285 0.61 -5.77 -12.31
C PHE A 285 -0.45 -6.30 -13.26
N GLN A 286 -1.59 -5.61 -13.30
CA GLN A 286 -2.60 -5.82 -14.31
C GLN A 286 -1.99 -5.63 -15.70
N SER A 287 -2.07 -6.67 -16.52
CA SER A 287 -1.68 -6.61 -17.93
C SER A 287 -2.36 -7.75 -18.67
N SER A 288 -2.79 -7.50 -19.89
CA SER A 288 -3.39 -8.52 -20.75
C SER A 288 -2.45 -9.69 -21.05
N SER A 289 -1.13 -9.46 -21.02
CA SER A 289 -0.13 -10.49 -21.31
C SER A 289 0.26 -11.33 -20.10
N SER A 290 0.42 -10.73 -18.92
CA SER A 290 0.81 -11.46 -17.68
C SER A 290 -0.39 -11.85 -16.82
N ARG A 291 -1.56 -11.23 -17.05
CA ARG A 291 -2.79 -11.39 -16.27
C ARG A 291 -2.61 -11.19 -14.76
N GLY A 292 -1.61 -10.42 -14.33
CA GLY A 292 -1.30 -10.22 -12.92
C GLY A 292 -0.23 -11.16 -12.34
N GLU A 293 0.42 -12.00 -13.15
CA GLU A 293 1.50 -12.88 -12.67
C GLU A 293 2.55 -12.10 -11.87
N GLY A 294 2.78 -12.55 -10.64
CA GLY A 294 3.73 -11.94 -9.72
C GLY A 294 5.15 -12.42 -9.96
N PHE A 295 6.13 -11.56 -9.70
CA PHE A 295 7.53 -11.93 -9.59
C PHE A 295 8.09 -11.55 -8.22
N VAL A 296 9.16 -12.24 -7.84
CA VAL A 296 9.82 -12.04 -6.54
C VAL A 296 10.45 -10.65 -6.49
N ALA A 297 9.92 -9.80 -5.61
CA ALA A 297 10.45 -8.46 -5.33
C ALA A 297 11.45 -8.48 -4.17
N ASP A 298 11.32 -9.45 -3.26
CA ASP A 298 12.25 -9.62 -2.15
C ASP A 298 13.51 -10.38 -2.59
N LEU A 299 14.60 -9.64 -2.77
CA LEU A 299 15.92 -10.18 -3.11
C LEU A 299 16.77 -10.49 -1.87
N THR A 300 16.19 -10.52 -0.66
CA THR A 300 16.96 -10.78 0.57
C THR A 300 17.44 -12.23 0.67
N GLU A 301 18.71 -12.38 1.05
CA GLU A 301 19.35 -13.68 1.21
C GLU A 301 18.97 -14.39 2.51
N THR A 302 18.41 -13.70 3.51
CA THR A 302 18.04 -14.27 4.83
C THR A 302 16.72 -13.70 5.38
N GLY A 303 16.04 -14.49 6.23
CA GLY A 303 14.77 -14.14 6.87
C GLY A 303 13.50 -14.38 6.05
N ASP A 304 12.35 -14.22 6.70
CA ASP A 304 11.04 -14.36 6.05
C ASP A 304 10.34 -13.01 5.95
N ALA A 305 9.89 -12.66 4.75
CA ALA A 305 9.15 -11.44 4.49
C ALA A 305 7.76 -11.48 5.14
N ALA A 306 7.30 -10.33 5.62
CA ALA A 306 5.99 -10.15 6.21
C ALA A 306 5.48 -8.72 5.97
N GLN A 307 4.15 -8.63 5.90
CA GLN A 307 3.39 -7.37 5.90
C GLN A 307 3.92 -6.35 4.88
N PRO A 308 3.98 -6.72 3.59
CA PRO A 308 4.49 -5.83 2.56
C PRO A 308 3.53 -4.68 2.29
N TRP A 309 4.06 -3.59 1.75
CA TRP A 309 3.32 -2.40 1.35
C TRP A 309 3.94 -1.82 0.09
N ALA A 310 3.12 -1.17 -0.74
CA ALA A 310 3.58 -0.51 -1.94
C ALA A 310 2.87 0.82 -2.15
N VAL A 311 3.56 1.74 -2.82
CA VAL A 311 2.96 2.98 -3.34
C VAL A 311 3.61 3.31 -4.68
N SER A 312 2.81 3.73 -5.65
CA SER A 312 3.35 4.26 -6.91
C SER A 312 3.95 5.63 -6.70
N LEU A 313 5.10 5.86 -7.31
CA LEU A 313 5.79 7.15 -7.32
C LEU A 313 5.59 7.90 -8.64
N ASP A 314 5.45 7.15 -9.73
CA ASP A 314 5.01 7.62 -11.04
C ASP A 314 4.44 6.44 -11.86
N GLU A 315 4.36 6.57 -13.19
CA GLU A 315 3.84 5.54 -14.10
C GLU A 315 4.66 4.26 -14.13
N GLU A 316 5.97 4.36 -13.91
CA GLU A 316 6.89 3.23 -14.07
C GLU A 316 7.48 2.80 -12.72
N THR A 317 7.58 3.68 -11.73
CA THR A 317 8.26 3.38 -10.48
C THR A 317 7.26 3.22 -9.34
N ALA A 318 7.33 2.09 -8.64
CA ALA A 318 6.69 1.87 -7.35
C ALA A 318 7.73 1.64 -6.25
N ALA A 319 7.53 2.28 -5.10
CA ALA A 319 8.27 1.97 -3.88
C ALA A 319 7.61 0.80 -3.17
N LEU A 320 8.42 -0.15 -2.72
CA LEU A 320 7.99 -1.30 -1.94
C LEU A 320 8.62 -1.24 -0.57
N ALA A 321 7.93 -1.68 0.46
CA ALA A 321 8.50 -1.86 1.79
C ALA A 321 7.94 -3.12 2.44
N TRP A 322 8.75 -3.79 3.25
CA TRP A 322 8.35 -4.97 3.99
C TRP A 322 9.21 -5.13 5.23
N THR A 323 8.75 -5.97 6.15
CA THR A 323 9.56 -6.40 7.28
C THR A 323 10.06 -7.81 7.01
N SER A 324 11.35 -8.06 7.22
CA SER A 324 11.92 -9.40 7.17
C SER A 324 12.30 -9.84 8.57
N ARG A 325 11.83 -11.03 8.97
CA ARG A 325 12.16 -11.64 10.26
C ARG A 325 13.42 -12.48 10.09
N GLN A 326 14.50 -12.09 10.74
CA GLN A 326 15.79 -12.76 10.68
C GLN A 326 16.16 -13.36 12.04
N ILE A 327 17.19 -14.21 12.06
CA ILE A 327 17.70 -14.82 13.30
C ILE A 327 18.15 -13.74 14.31
N ALA A 328 18.75 -12.66 13.82
CA ALA A 328 19.29 -11.58 14.65
C ALA A 328 18.24 -10.51 15.06
N GLY A 329 16.99 -10.64 14.62
CA GLY A 329 15.93 -9.64 14.83
C GLY A 329 15.14 -9.36 13.56
N SER A 330 14.26 -8.37 13.60
CA SER A 330 13.48 -7.94 12.44
C SER A 330 14.12 -6.72 11.80
N ALA A 331 13.95 -6.57 10.49
CA ALA A 331 14.43 -5.41 9.76
C ALA A 331 13.41 -4.92 8.75
N VAL A 332 13.29 -3.60 8.61
CA VAL A 332 12.47 -2.97 7.58
C VAL A 332 13.33 -2.80 6.33
N PHE A 333 12.85 -3.38 5.23
CA PHE A 333 13.44 -3.27 3.92
C PHE A 333 12.59 -2.35 3.05
N VAL A 334 13.27 -1.62 2.17
CA VAL A 334 12.64 -0.81 1.14
C VAL A 334 13.28 -1.16 -0.19
N GLY A 335 12.45 -1.53 -1.15
CA GLY A 335 12.84 -1.85 -2.51
C GLY A 335 12.07 -1.01 -3.51
N ARG A 336 12.31 -1.27 -4.79
CA ARG A 336 11.58 -0.59 -5.86
C ARG A 336 11.34 -1.50 -7.04
N VAL A 337 10.28 -1.19 -7.75
CA VAL A 337 9.95 -1.80 -9.03
C VAL A 337 9.95 -0.70 -10.08
N ASP A 338 10.62 -0.96 -11.20
CA ASP A 338 10.57 -0.14 -12.41
C ASP A 338 9.84 -0.92 -13.51
N GLY A 339 8.87 -0.28 -14.17
CA GLY A 339 7.93 -0.93 -15.07
C GLY A 339 7.23 -2.12 -14.42
N SER A 340 6.90 -3.12 -15.23
CA SER A 340 6.15 -4.31 -14.79
C SER A 340 7.01 -5.55 -14.57
N SER A 341 8.34 -5.44 -14.56
CA SER A 341 9.22 -6.63 -14.51
C SER A 341 10.63 -6.41 -13.97
N ARG A 342 10.98 -5.21 -13.51
CA ARG A 342 12.35 -4.89 -13.08
C ARG A 342 12.38 -4.52 -11.60
N VAL A 343 13.00 -5.38 -10.80
CA VAL A 343 13.24 -5.12 -9.36
C VAL A 343 14.59 -4.43 -9.20
N GLY A 344 14.60 -3.30 -8.49
CA GLY A 344 15.83 -2.63 -8.05
C GLY A 344 16.37 -3.19 -6.72
N PRO A 345 17.59 -2.83 -6.32
CA PRO A 345 18.15 -3.29 -5.05
C PRO A 345 17.36 -2.77 -3.85
N SER A 346 17.36 -3.55 -2.77
CA SER A 346 16.72 -3.20 -1.51
C SER A 346 17.69 -2.49 -0.56
N LEU A 347 17.16 -1.59 0.25
CA LEU A 347 17.84 -0.90 1.34
C LEU A 347 17.23 -1.32 2.68
N VAL A 348 18.07 -1.44 3.72
CA VAL A 348 17.62 -1.67 5.11
C VAL A 348 17.47 -0.34 5.84
N LEU A 349 16.34 -0.13 6.53
CA LEU A 349 16.01 1.08 7.30
C LEU A 349 16.15 0.93 8.83
N THR A 350 16.56 -0.22 9.33
CA THR A 350 16.49 -0.55 10.77
C THR A 350 17.29 0.40 11.67
N VAL A 351 16.66 0.85 12.76
CA VAL A 351 17.20 1.90 13.67
C VAL A 351 17.76 1.35 14.99
N SER A 352 17.61 0.07 15.26
CA SER A 352 18.10 -0.62 16.47
C SER A 352 17.86 -2.12 16.29
N PRO A 353 18.61 -3.04 16.94
CA PRO A 353 18.22 -4.44 17.00
C PRO A 353 16.89 -4.58 17.76
N ASP A 354 15.79 -4.61 17.00
CA ASP A 354 14.45 -4.85 17.50
C ASP A 354 13.86 -6.06 16.79
N ALA A 355 13.41 -7.05 17.55
CA ALA A 355 12.86 -8.29 17.01
C ALA A 355 11.40 -8.14 16.55
N TYR A 356 10.70 -7.07 16.94
CA TYR A 356 9.24 -6.96 16.86
C TYR A 356 8.77 -5.76 16.03
N LEU A 357 9.55 -5.39 15.01
CA LEU A 357 9.14 -4.35 14.06
C LEU A 357 7.86 -4.76 13.31
N SER A 358 6.97 -3.79 13.16
CA SER A 358 5.73 -3.91 12.39
C SER A 358 5.99 -3.94 10.89
N GLY A 359 4.96 -4.26 10.11
CA GLY A 359 4.91 -3.93 8.70
C GLY A 359 5.01 -2.41 8.48
N PRO A 360 5.79 -1.95 7.49
CA PRO A 360 5.87 -0.55 7.13
C PRO A 360 4.62 -0.07 6.39
N ARG A 361 4.45 1.25 6.35
CA ARG A 361 3.45 1.96 5.55
C ARG A 361 4.14 3.03 4.73
N LEU A 362 3.76 3.14 3.46
CA LEU A 362 4.33 4.11 2.53
C LEU A 362 3.30 5.14 2.07
N ALA A 363 3.78 6.36 1.83
CA ALA A 363 3.07 7.38 1.07
C ALA A 363 4.02 8.12 0.12
N ALA A 364 3.53 8.50 -1.06
CA ALA A 364 4.31 9.24 -2.05
C ALA A 364 4.34 10.75 -1.71
N GLY A 365 5.50 11.38 -1.85
CA GLY A 365 5.74 12.81 -1.57
C GLY A 365 6.18 13.64 -2.78
N GLY A 366 5.89 13.16 -4.00
CA GLY A 366 6.27 13.81 -5.26
C GLY A 366 7.76 13.66 -5.62
N SER A 367 8.11 13.86 -6.89
CA SER A 367 9.50 13.76 -7.38
C SER A 367 10.22 12.46 -6.98
N LYS A 368 9.52 11.31 -7.05
CA LYS A 368 10.00 10.00 -6.59
C LYS A 368 10.42 9.93 -5.12
N LEU A 369 9.84 10.78 -4.26
CA LEU A 369 9.98 10.68 -2.81
C LEU A 369 8.93 9.71 -2.26
N ALA A 370 9.35 8.79 -1.40
CA ALA A 370 8.45 8.00 -0.57
C ALA A 370 8.77 8.23 0.91
N HIS A 371 7.72 8.35 1.69
CA HIS A 371 7.76 8.41 3.14
C HIS A 371 7.42 7.04 3.69
N CYS A 372 8.14 6.59 4.71
CA CYS A 372 7.99 5.28 5.32
C CYS A 372 7.81 5.45 6.83
N VAL A 373 6.77 4.83 7.39
CA VAL A 373 6.51 4.78 8.83
C VAL A 373 6.32 3.33 9.28
N TRP A 374 6.86 2.99 10.44
CA TRP A 374 6.71 1.68 11.08
C TRP A 374 6.82 1.84 12.60
N PHE A 375 6.45 0.80 13.36
CA PHE A 375 6.55 0.83 14.81
C PHE A 375 7.22 -0.44 15.34
N SER A 376 7.58 -0.41 16.61
CA SER A 376 7.97 -1.60 17.36
C SER A 376 6.80 -2.09 18.21
N ASP A 377 6.37 -3.33 18.01
CA ASP A 377 5.17 -3.85 18.66
C ASP A 377 5.43 -4.21 20.13
N ALA A 378 5.08 -3.28 21.03
CA ALA A 378 5.17 -3.48 22.48
C ALA A 378 4.38 -4.71 22.97
N ALA A 379 3.28 -5.08 22.31
CA ALA A 379 2.48 -6.25 22.70
C ALA A 379 3.21 -7.58 22.42
N ARG A 380 4.25 -7.56 21.58
CA ARG A 380 5.10 -8.70 21.26
C ARG A 380 6.46 -8.67 21.95
N GLY A 381 6.74 -7.64 22.76
CA GLY A 381 8.02 -7.43 23.43
C GLY A 381 8.94 -6.41 22.77
N GLY A 382 8.44 -5.65 21.78
CA GLY A 382 9.10 -4.48 21.23
C GLY A 382 9.14 -3.30 22.20
N ASN A 383 9.83 -2.23 21.83
CA ASN A 383 9.96 -1.02 22.66
C ASN A 383 8.75 -0.06 22.57
N GLY A 384 7.81 -0.28 21.64
CA GLY A 384 6.62 0.55 21.50
C GLY A 384 6.80 1.84 20.70
N ASP A 385 8.02 2.13 20.22
CA ASP A 385 8.34 3.38 19.53
C ASP A 385 7.79 3.41 18.10
N LEU A 386 7.52 4.63 17.62
CA LEU A 386 7.12 4.94 16.25
C LEU A 386 8.32 5.53 15.49
N TYR A 387 8.59 5.00 14.30
CA TYR A 387 9.74 5.33 13.48
C TYR A 387 9.34 5.85 12.11
N TYR A 388 10.21 6.66 11.52
CA TYR A 388 10.01 7.27 10.22
C TYR A 388 11.31 7.38 9.42
N ALA A 389 11.22 7.25 8.09
CA ALA A 389 12.26 7.62 7.15
C ALA A 389 11.65 8.21 5.87
N ALA A 390 12.46 8.92 5.09
CA ALA A 390 12.10 9.35 3.74
C ALA A 390 13.18 8.93 2.74
N LEU A 391 12.78 8.43 1.58
CA LEU A 391 13.67 7.89 0.55
C LEU A 391 13.33 8.45 -0.82
N ARG A 392 14.35 8.64 -1.66
CA ARG A 392 14.20 9.02 -3.06
C ARG A 392 14.63 7.85 -3.97
N PHE A 393 13.86 7.60 -5.01
CA PHE A 393 13.95 6.41 -5.87
C PHE A 393 14.32 6.69 -7.33
#